data_AF-A0A924LN29-F1
#
_entry.id   AF-A0A924LN29-F1
#
_cell.length_a   1.000
_cell.length_b   1.000
_cell.length_c   1.000
_cell.angle_alpha   90.00
_cell.angle_beta   90.00
_cell.angle_gamma   90.00
#
_symmetry.space_group_name_H-M   'P 1'
#
loop_
_entity.id
_entity.type
_entity.pdbx_description
1 polymer ?
#
loop_
_entity_poly.entity_id
_entity_poly.type
_entity_poly.pdbx_seq_one_letter_code
_entity_poly.pdbx_strand_id
1 'polypeptide(L)'
;MTSRPWLAAWQDALYGADGFYRSNAAAEHFRTSVHAGPLLAAALAQLAASCDLRRVVDVGSGRGELLIALADADPRLSLLGVDVVARPPGLPSSVDWLVAPGGADLPADLDARDALVVAHEWLDDVPCPVLAVGDDGALRVVEVDDDGFEHVGGDASRDELAWAARWWPTTRPGDRVEVGLPRERAWADLLARADGSVLLAVDYSHDRLSRPSAGTLVGYRDGRAVPPVADGSCDITAHVALDALAGAGVRTSQRRALQALGVDAARPAPALATTDPMGYL
;
A
#
# COMPACT_ATOMS: atom_id res chain seq x y z
N MET A 1 10.51 4.85 29.02
CA MET A 1 10.01 4.54 27.67
C MET A 1 10.40 5.70 26.79
N THR A 2 11.04 5.44 25.66
CA THR A 2 11.47 6.48 24.71
C THR A 2 10.40 6.62 23.63
N SER A 3 9.63 7.70 23.67
CA SER A 3 8.68 8.02 22.61
C SER A 3 9.43 8.49 21.37
N ARG A 4 8.92 8.16 20.17
CA ARG A 4 9.51 8.48 18.87
C ARG A 4 8.42 9.00 17.93
N PRO A 5 8.73 9.92 16.99
CA PRO A 5 7.79 10.28 15.94
C PRO A 5 7.29 9.04 15.19
N TRP A 6 5.98 9.00 14.86
CA TRP A 6 5.36 7.88 14.16
C TRP A 6 6.15 7.42 12.93
N LEU A 7 6.67 8.36 12.13
CA LEU A 7 7.47 8.02 10.95
C LEU A 7 8.63 7.06 11.28
N ALA A 8 9.38 7.33 12.35
CA ALA A 8 10.53 6.52 12.72
C ALA A 8 10.11 5.21 13.41
N ALA A 9 9.11 5.28 14.31
CA ALA A 9 8.62 4.11 15.03
C ALA A 9 7.97 3.09 14.08
N TRP A 10 7.14 3.56 13.15
CA TRP A 10 6.49 2.76 12.12
C TRP A 10 7.50 2.11 11.16
N GLN A 11 8.49 2.87 10.67
CA GLN A 11 9.54 2.32 9.81
C GLN A 11 10.30 1.16 10.48
N ASP A 12 10.69 1.34 11.74
CA ASP A 12 11.42 0.33 12.51
C ASP A 12 10.53 -0.91 12.77
N ALA A 13 9.28 -0.68 13.21
CA ALA A 13 8.32 -1.74 13.51
C ALA A 13 8.01 -2.64 12.31
N LEU A 14 7.90 -2.09 11.10
CA LEU A 14 7.54 -2.88 9.92
C LEU A 14 8.73 -3.36 9.09
N TYR A 15 9.76 -2.53 8.93
CA TYR A 15 10.86 -2.76 7.99
C TYR A 15 12.25 -2.87 8.64
N GLY A 16 12.36 -2.60 9.94
CA GLY A 16 13.58 -2.79 10.73
C GLY A 16 14.09 -4.24 10.67
N ALA A 17 15.25 -4.51 11.25
CA ALA A 17 15.89 -5.84 11.18
C ALA A 17 14.98 -6.99 11.67
N ASP A 18 14.17 -6.71 12.70
CA ASP A 18 13.19 -7.62 13.28
C ASP A 18 11.73 -7.22 12.94
N GLY A 19 11.55 -6.37 11.91
CA GLY A 19 10.26 -5.78 11.57
C GLY A 19 9.20 -6.78 11.10
N PHE A 20 7.94 -6.39 11.25
CA PHE A 20 6.75 -7.22 11.01
C PHE A 20 6.80 -7.95 9.66
N TYR A 21 7.07 -7.26 8.55
CA TYR A 21 7.04 -7.89 7.21
C TYR A 21 8.17 -8.90 6.98
N ARG A 22 9.27 -8.82 7.73
CA ARG A 22 10.39 -9.77 7.59
C ARG A 22 10.05 -11.13 8.16
N SER A 23 9.21 -11.19 9.19
CA SER A 23 8.86 -12.40 9.93
C SER A 23 7.43 -12.89 9.67
N ASN A 24 6.52 -12.02 9.25
CA ASN A 24 5.11 -12.34 9.00
C ASN A 24 4.78 -12.19 7.52
N ALA A 25 3.96 -13.09 6.98
CA ALA A 25 3.36 -12.87 5.67
C ALA A 25 2.05 -12.09 5.88
N ALA A 26 1.91 -10.90 5.27
CA ALA A 26 0.68 -10.13 5.35
C ALA A 26 -0.55 -10.95 4.89
N ALA A 27 -0.38 -11.90 3.96
CA ALA A 27 -1.42 -12.82 3.51
C ALA A 27 -2.00 -13.74 4.62
N GLU A 28 -1.27 -13.99 5.71
CA GLU A 28 -1.80 -14.74 6.87
C GLU A 28 -2.66 -13.87 7.79
N HIS A 29 -2.46 -12.55 7.74
CA HIS A 29 -3.13 -11.57 8.59
C HIS A 29 -4.15 -10.71 7.86
N PHE A 30 -4.22 -10.74 6.53
CA PHE A 30 -5.27 -10.10 5.76
C PHE A 30 -6.04 -11.15 4.98
N ARG A 31 -7.35 -11.20 5.24
CA ARG A 31 -8.33 -11.76 4.31
C ARG A 31 -8.50 -10.86 3.07
N THR A 32 -7.46 -10.13 2.66
CA THR A 32 -7.49 -9.37 1.42
C THR A 32 -7.49 -10.39 0.30
N SER A 33 -8.63 -10.50 -0.37
CA SER A 33 -8.65 -10.79 -1.79
C SER A 33 -8.02 -12.13 -2.22
N VAL A 34 -7.93 -13.15 -1.36
CA VAL A 34 -7.44 -14.49 -1.76
C VAL A 34 -8.38 -15.14 -2.80
N HIS A 35 -9.64 -14.70 -2.87
CA HIS A 35 -10.56 -15.02 -3.98
C HIS A 35 -10.38 -14.10 -5.22
N ALA A 36 -9.64 -13.01 -5.10
CA ALA A 36 -9.31 -12.11 -6.21
C ALA A 36 -7.97 -12.45 -6.87
N GLY A 37 -7.08 -13.26 -6.30
CA GLY A 37 -5.75 -13.54 -6.88
C GLY A 37 -5.80 -13.90 -8.38
N PRO A 38 -6.57 -14.93 -8.79
CA PRO A 38 -6.69 -15.28 -10.21
C PRO A 38 -7.43 -14.25 -11.07
N LEU A 39 -8.50 -13.63 -10.55
CA LEU A 39 -9.29 -12.64 -11.29
C LEU A 39 -8.52 -11.33 -11.50
N LEU A 40 -7.82 -10.87 -10.47
CA LEU A 40 -6.94 -9.72 -10.50
C LEU A 40 -5.75 -10.00 -11.43
N ALA A 41 -5.11 -11.16 -11.32
CA ALA A 41 -4.05 -11.55 -12.24
C ALA A 41 -4.52 -11.56 -13.71
N ALA A 42 -5.69 -12.13 -14.00
CA ALA A 42 -6.26 -12.11 -15.33
C ALA A 42 -6.55 -10.68 -15.82
N ALA A 43 -7.10 -9.82 -14.96
CA ALA A 43 -7.37 -8.41 -15.29
C ALA A 43 -6.07 -7.63 -15.57
N LEU A 44 -5.02 -7.86 -14.78
CA LEU A 44 -3.72 -7.24 -14.96
C LEU A 44 -2.99 -7.76 -16.20
N ALA A 45 -3.06 -9.07 -16.49
CA ALA A 45 -2.53 -9.63 -17.74
C ALA A 45 -3.25 -9.04 -18.97
N GLN A 46 -4.58 -8.86 -18.89
CA GLN A 46 -5.35 -8.19 -19.93
C GLN A 46 -4.97 -6.71 -20.06
N LEU A 47 -4.77 -6.00 -18.95
CA LEU A 47 -4.31 -4.62 -18.96
C LEU A 47 -2.93 -4.51 -19.63
N ALA A 48 -1.96 -5.35 -19.23
CA ALA A 48 -0.64 -5.40 -19.85
C ALA A 48 -0.74 -5.65 -21.36
N ALA A 49 -1.52 -6.64 -21.79
CA ALA A 49 -1.74 -6.94 -23.20
C ALA A 49 -2.38 -5.76 -23.96
N SER A 50 -3.35 -5.06 -23.35
CA SER A 50 -4.01 -3.89 -23.96
C SER A 50 -3.07 -2.70 -24.17
N CYS A 51 -1.95 -2.68 -23.45
CA CYS A 51 -0.89 -1.68 -23.55
C CYS A 51 0.34 -2.19 -24.32
N ASP A 52 0.29 -3.37 -24.94
CA ASP A 52 1.42 -4.07 -25.58
C ASP A 52 2.64 -4.27 -24.66
N LEU A 53 2.38 -4.45 -23.36
CA LEU A 53 3.39 -4.71 -22.34
C LEU A 53 3.48 -6.21 -22.08
N ARG A 54 4.71 -6.72 -21.96
CA ARG A 54 4.99 -8.13 -21.60
C ARG A 54 5.73 -8.30 -20.29
N ARG A 55 6.07 -7.19 -19.64
CA ARG A 55 6.71 -7.19 -18.33
C ARG A 55 5.72 -6.69 -17.28
N VAL A 56 5.67 -7.37 -16.15
CA VAL A 56 4.95 -6.91 -14.95
C VAL A 56 5.94 -6.79 -13.79
N VAL A 57 5.92 -5.64 -13.14
CA VAL A 57 6.70 -5.38 -11.91
C VAL A 57 5.70 -5.20 -10.78
N ASP A 58 5.80 -6.02 -9.74
CA ASP A 58 4.95 -5.98 -8.55
C ASP A 58 5.76 -5.42 -7.36
N VAL A 59 5.38 -4.23 -6.89
CA VAL A 59 6.05 -3.49 -5.80
C VAL A 59 5.25 -3.66 -4.52
N GLY A 60 5.91 -4.08 -3.45
CA GLY A 60 5.23 -4.55 -2.25
C GLY A 60 4.61 -5.93 -2.49
N SER A 61 5.32 -6.80 -3.21
CA SER A 61 4.77 -8.06 -3.73
C SER A 61 4.51 -9.12 -2.66
N GLY A 62 4.82 -8.87 -1.38
CA GLY A 62 4.55 -9.77 -0.27
C GLY A 62 5.29 -11.10 -0.43
N ARG A 63 4.55 -12.21 -0.54
CA ARG A 63 5.13 -13.53 -0.83
C ARG A 63 4.98 -13.92 -2.30
N GLY A 64 4.62 -12.97 -3.16
CA GLY A 64 4.51 -13.11 -4.60
C GLY A 64 3.27 -13.87 -5.07
N GLU A 65 2.21 -13.90 -4.26
CA GLU A 65 0.93 -14.55 -4.59
C GLU A 65 0.37 -14.03 -5.92
N LEU A 66 0.44 -12.71 -6.15
CA LEU A 66 0.03 -12.10 -7.41
C LEU A 66 0.90 -12.56 -8.58
N LEU A 67 2.22 -12.64 -8.39
CA LEU A 67 3.16 -13.09 -9.42
C LEU A 67 2.95 -14.56 -9.78
N ILE A 68 2.63 -15.42 -8.82
CA ILE A 68 2.26 -16.82 -9.07
C ILE A 68 1.00 -16.87 -9.93
N ALA A 69 -0.05 -16.13 -9.55
CA ALA A 69 -1.29 -16.09 -10.30
C ALA A 69 -1.11 -15.50 -11.72
N LEU A 70 -0.22 -14.51 -11.89
CA LEU A 70 0.13 -13.95 -13.20
C LEU A 70 0.90 -14.96 -14.06
N ALA A 71 1.84 -15.71 -13.47
CA ALA A 71 2.60 -16.74 -14.18
C ALA A 71 1.67 -17.86 -14.68
N ASP A 72 0.66 -18.23 -13.90
CA ASP A 72 -0.36 -19.20 -14.28
C ASP A 72 -1.31 -18.65 -15.35
N ALA A 73 -1.67 -17.37 -15.26
CA ALA A 73 -2.58 -16.72 -16.21
C ALA A 73 -1.94 -16.49 -17.60
N ASP A 74 -0.68 -16.06 -17.64
CA ASP A 74 0.09 -15.93 -18.89
C ASP A 74 1.59 -16.24 -18.67
N PRO A 75 2.03 -17.47 -18.99
CA PRO A 75 3.43 -17.89 -18.86
C PRO A 75 4.43 -17.12 -19.74
N ARG A 76 3.96 -16.25 -20.64
CA ARG A 76 4.82 -15.44 -21.51
C ARG A 76 5.22 -14.11 -20.87
N LEU A 77 4.63 -13.75 -19.74
CA LEU A 77 4.99 -12.54 -19.00
C LEU A 77 6.37 -12.68 -18.37
N SER A 78 7.17 -11.63 -18.50
CA SER A 78 8.37 -11.41 -17.68
C SER A 78 7.90 -10.78 -16.36
N LEU A 79 8.16 -11.45 -15.25
CA LEU A 79 7.61 -11.08 -13.95
C LEU A 79 8.74 -10.74 -12.99
N LEU A 80 8.63 -9.59 -12.32
CA LEU A 80 9.56 -9.14 -11.29
C LEU A 80 8.79 -8.79 -10.02
N GLY A 81 9.14 -9.43 -8.91
CA GLY A 81 8.70 -9.03 -7.57
C GLY A 81 9.71 -8.14 -6.87
N VAL A 82 9.21 -7.14 -6.15
CA VAL A 82 10.02 -6.23 -5.34
C VAL A 82 9.41 -6.15 -3.94
N ASP A 83 10.14 -6.63 -2.94
CA ASP A 83 9.68 -6.60 -1.56
C ASP A 83 10.86 -6.58 -0.57
N VAL A 84 10.62 -6.23 0.69
CA VAL A 84 11.64 -6.18 1.75
C VAL A 84 12.18 -7.56 2.13
N VAL A 85 11.47 -8.62 1.74
CA VAL A 85 11.79 -10.01 2.06
C VAL A 85 12.64 -10.69 0.99
N ALA A 86 13.38 -11.72 1.39
CA ALA A 86 14.10 -12.57 0.45
C ALA A 86 13.13 -13.34 -0.46
N ARG A 87 13.59 -13.71 -1.67
CA ARG A 87 12.80 -14.45 -2.66
C ARG A 87 12.08 -15.66 -2.02
N PRO A 88 10.74 -15.69 -2.04
CA PRO A 88 9.97 -16.82 -1.53
C PRO A 88 10.36 -18.15 -2.21
N PRO A 89 10.48 -19.27 -1.46
CA PRO A 89 10.92 -20.55 -2.00
C PRO A 89 9.93 -21.17 -3.00
N GLY A 90 8.65 -20.82 -2.92
CA GLY A 90 7.59 -21.33 -3.80
C GLY A 90 7.43 -20.61 -5.14
N LEU A 91 8.17 -19.53 -5.39
CA LEU A 91 8.04 -18.77 -6.64
C LEU A 91 8.57 -19.57 -7.84
N PRO A 92 7.87 -19.56 -9.00
CA PRO A 92 8.36 -20.11 -10.25
C PRO A 92 9.75 -19.57 -10.59
N SER A 93 10.62 -20.40 -11.17
CA SER A 93 11.98 -19.98 -11.53
C SER A 93 12.03 -18.91 -12.63
N SER A 94 10.91 -18.67 -13.31
CA SER A 94 10.73 -17.61 -14.31
C SER A 94 10.44 -16.23 -13.69
N VAL A 95 10.17 -16.17 -12.38
CA VAL A 95 9.91 -14.91 -11.66
C VAL A 95 11.22 -14.40 -11.06
N ASP A 96 11.63 -13.21 -11.50
CA ASP A 96 12.74 -12.45 -10.95
C ASP A 96 12.34 -11.79 -9.63
N TRP A 97 13.32 -11.47 -8.79
CA TRP A 97 13.09 -10.89 -7.46
C TRP A 97 14.17 -9.90 -7.07
N LEU A 98 13.75 -8.73 -6.55
CA LEU A 98 14.63 -7.75 -5.94
C LEU A 98 14.22 -7.52 -4.49
N VAL A 99 15.23 -7.40 -3.61
CA VAL A 99 15.01 -7.11 -2.19
C VAL A 99 15.06 -5.60 -1.99
N ALA A 100 13.95 -5.02 -1.53
CA ALA A 100 13.81 -3.61 -1.23
C ALA A 100 14.34 -3.26 0.18
N PRO A 101 14.74 -2.00 0.41
CA PRO A 101 15.05 -1.51 1.76
C PRO A 101 13.83 -1.55 2.70
N GLY A 102 12.62 -1.36 2.15
CA GLY A 102 11.36 -1.25 2.89
C GLY A 102 10.92 0.21 3.08
N GLY A 103 9.63 0.41 3.34
CA GLY A 103 9.02 1.74 3.42
C GLY A 103 9.04 2.46 2.07
N ALA A 104 9.45 3.73 2.06
CA ALA A 104 9.41 4.60 0.88
C ALA A 104 10.47 4.32 -0.18
N ASP A 105 11.54 3.59 0.16
CA ASP A 105 12.72 3.44 -0.69
C ASP A 105 12.62 2.22 -1.62
N LEU A 106 13.03 2.41 -2.87
CA LEU A 106 13.08 1.36 -3.90
C LEU A 106 14.52 0.81 -4.07
N PRO A 107 14.70 -0.45 -4.51
CA PRO A 107 16.01 -0.98 -4.86
C PRO A 107 16.74 -0.10 -5.87
N ALA A 108 18.06 0.08 -5.70
CA ALA A 108 18.85 0.93 -6.60
C ALA A 108 18.90 0.39 -8.04
N ASP A 109 18.78 -0.93 -8.19
CA ASP A 109 18.80 -1.68 -9.45
C ASP A 109 17.41 -1.95 -10.04
N LEU A 110 16.35 -1.40 -9.43
CA LEU A 110 15.00 -1.51 -9.99
C LEU A 110 14.90 -0.79 -11.34
N ASP A 111 14.69 -1.59 -12.39
CA ASP A 111 14.34 -1.12 -13.74
C ASP A 111 12.87 -1.42 -14.04
N ALA A 112 12.05 -0.37 -14.03
CA ALA A 112 10.60 -0.47 -14.20
C ALA A 112 10.12 0.00 -15.58
N ARG A 113 11.03 0.09 -16.57
CA ARG A 113 10.71 0.51 -17.95
C ARG A 113 9.97 -0.56 -18.75
N ASP A 114 9.20 -0.09 -19.73
CA ASP A 114 8.41 -0.91 -20.66
C ASP A 114 7.59 -2.01 -19.95
N ALA A 115 7.02 -1.67 -18.79
CA ALA A 115 6.34 -2.60 -17.90
C ALA A 115 4.95 -2.12 -17.48
N LEU A 116 4.09 -3.06 -17.10
CA LEU A 116 2.98 -2.79 -16.21
C LEU A 116 3.53 -2.83 -14.78
N VAL A 117 3.60 -1.68 -14.12
CA VAL A 117 4.07 -1.57 -12.74
C VAL A 117 2.85 -1.53 -11.83
N VAL A 118 2.77 -2.46 -10.89
CA VAL A 118 1.67 -2.60 -9.94
C VAL A 118 2.21 -2.33 -8.54
N ALA A 119 1.54 -1.44 -7.83
CA ALA A 119 1.76 -1.13 -6.42
C ALA A 119 0.41 -1.32 -5.71
N HIS A 120 0.11 -2.56 -5.32
CA HIS A 120 -1.16 -2.93 -4.72
C HIS A 120 -1.01 -3.03 -3.21
N GLU A 121 -1.64 -2.11 -2.47
CA GLU A 121 -1.51 -1.97 -1.00
C GLU A 121 -0.03 -1.77 -0.62
N TRP A 122 0.64 -0.83 -1.31
CA TRP A 122 2.04 -0.47 -1.00
C TRP A 122 2.12 0.89 -0.32
N LEU A 123 1.35 1.88 -0.79
CA LEU A 123 1.52 3.26 -0.35
C LEU A 123 0.88 3.51 1.02
N ASP A 124 -0.14 2.75 1.40
CA ASP A 124 -0.73 2.80 2.74
C ASP A 124 0.19 2.22 3.83
N ASP A 125 1.08 1.32 3.45
CA ASP A 125 2.13 0.73 4.30
C ASP A 125 3.39 1.60 4.40
N VAL A 126 3.62 2.51 3.44
CA VAL A 126 4.73 3.47 3.52
C VAL A 126 4.54 4.39 4.72
N PRO A 127 5.50 4.41 5.68
CA PRO A 127 5.39 5.19 6.89
C PRO A 127 5.31 6.69 6.62
N CYS A 128 4.47 7.38 7.39
CA CYS A 128 4.33 8.84 7.28
C CYS A 128 4.35 9.54 8.64
N PRO A 129 4.77 10.81 8.70
CA PRO A 129 4.55 11.65 9.87
C PRO A 129 3.05 11.76 10.18
N VAL A 130 2.72 11.68 11.46
CA VAL A 130 1.36 11.95 11.95
C VAL A 130 1.41 13.21 12.79
N LEU A 131 0.56 14.17 12.47
CA LEU A 131 0.41 15.41 13.21
C LEU A 131 -0.94 15.45 13.92
N ALA A 132 -1.01 16.15 15.04
CA ALA A 132 -2.25 16.48 15.72
C ALA A 132 -2.34 17.99 15.96
N VAL A 133 -3.54 18.54 15.84
CA VAL A 133 -3.81 19.92 16.22
C VAL A 133 -3.87 20.01 17.75
N GLY A 134 -2.97 20.79 18.34
CA GLY A 134 -2.97 21.07 19.78
C GLY A 134 -4.08 22.04 20.19
N ASP A 135 -4.23 22.25 21.50
CA ASP A 135 -5.26 23.15 22.07
C ASP A 135 -5.10 24.61 21.63
N ASP A 136 -3.90 25.02 21.23
CA ASP A 136 -3.60 26.35 20.68
C ASP A 136 -3.83 26.44 19.15
N GLY A 137 -4.31 25.37 18.53
CA GLY A 137 -4.58 25.29 17.09
C GLY A 137 -3.35 25.01 16.22
N ALA A 138 -2.16 24.81 16.81
CA ALA A 138 -0.95 24.49 16.05
C ALA A 138 -0.83 22.98 15.80
N LEU A 139 -0.39 22.61 14.59
CA LEU A 139 -0.05 21.22 14.25
C LEU A 139 1.31 20.85 14.88
N ARG A 140 1.32 19.73 15.61
CA ARG A 140 2.52 19.16 16.24
C ARG A 140 2.67 17.70 15.89
N VAL A 141 3.91 17.22 15.93
CA VAL A 141 4.23 15.82 15.68
C VAL A 141 3.59 14.95 16.75
N VAL A 142 2.97 13.85 16.35
CA VAL A 142 2.53 12.79 17.25
C VAL A 142 3.68 11.80 17.38
N GLU A 143 4.09 11.60 18.63
CA GLU A 143 5.08 10.59 19.01
C GLU A 143 4.36 9.42 19.66
N VAL A 144 4.93 8.24 19.53
CA VAL A 144 4.40 6.99 20.07
C VAL A 144 5.51 6.24 20.80
N ASP A 145 5.17 5.60 21.91
CA ASP A 145 6.06 4.66 22.58
C ASP A 145 5.85 3.21 22.12
N ASP A 146 6.68 2.30 22.60
CA ASP A 146 6.64 0.89 22.16
C ASP A 146 5.37 0.16 22.65
N ASP A 147 4.62 0.71 23.61
CA ASP A 147 3.33 0.17 24.07
C ASP A 147 2.13 0.75 23.27
N GLY A 148 2.41 1.64 22.31
CA GLY A 148 1.40 2.29 21.47
C GLY A 148 0.73 3.51 22.10
N PHE A 149 1.25 4.02 23.23
CA PHE A 149 0.73 5.26 23.80
C PHE A 149 1.28 6.46 23.04
N GLU A 150 0.35 7.31 22.62
CA GLU A 150 0.66 8.51 21.87
C GLU A 150 0.78 9.74 22.76
N HIS A 151 1.70 10.62 22.38
CA HIS A 151 1.90 11.92 22.99
C HIS A 151 2.08 12.98 21.92
N VAL A 152 1.61 14.19 22.20
CA VAL A 152 1.91 15.35 21.35
C VAL A 152 3.35 15.78 21.62
N GLY A 153 4.20 15.60 20.62
CA GLY A 153 5.62 15.92 20.65
C GLY A 153 5.91 17.34 20.20
N GLY A 154 7.09 17.50 19.56
CA GLY A 154 7.62 18.79 19.12
C GLY A 154 6.90 19.41 17.91
N ASP A 155 7.45 20.53 17.45
CA ASP A 155 6.95 21.26 16.29
C ASP A 155 7.12 20.43 15.01
N ALA A 156 6.09 20.46 14.16
CA ALA A 156 6.18 19.90 12.81
C ALA A 156 7.17 20.72 11.96
N SER A 157 7.85 20.03 11.05
CA SER A 157 8.77 20.66 10.10
C SER A 157 8.01 21.59 9.14
N ARG A 158 8.76 22.51 8.52
CA ARG A 158 8.21 23.45 7.53
C ARG A 158 7.53 22.71 6.35
N ASP A 159 8.13 21.62 5.89
CA ASP A 159 7.61 20.87 4.75
C ASP A 159 6.31 20.14 5.11
N GLU A 160 6.24 19.54 6.30
CA GLU A 160 5.02 18.90 6.81
C GLU A 160 3.88 19.91 6.97
N LEU A 161 4.16 21.08 7.54
CA LEU A 161 3.18 22.16 7.67
C LEU A 161 2.70 22.69 6.31
N ALA A 162 3.62 22.87 5.35
CA ALA A 162 3.27 23.31 4.00
C ALA A 162 2.41 22.26 3.27
N TRP A 163 2.73 20.99 3.44
CA TRP A 163 1.94 19.87 2.91
C TRP A 163 0.54 19.86 3.51
N ALA A 164 0.43 19.93 4.84
CA ALA A 164 -0.84 19.93 5.55
C ALA A 164 -1.71 21.13 5.14
N ALA A 165 -1.14 22.33 5.06
CA ALA A 165 -1.88 23.53 4.64
C ALA A 165 -2.47 23.40 3.22
N ARG A 166 -1.73 22.77 2.30
CA ARG A 166 -2.17 22.55 0.92
C ARG A 166 -3.23 21.47 0.82
N TRP A 167 -2.91 20.30 1.37
CA TRP A 167 -3.70 19.11 1.15
C TRP A 167 -4.75 18.98 2.24
N TRP A 168 -4.36 18.88 3.51
CA TRP A 168 -5.21 18.55 4.66
C TRP A 168 -5.34 19.69 5.69
N PRO A 169 -5.92 20.85 5.34
CA PRO A 169 -6.02 21.96 6.27
C PRO A 169 -7.02 21.64 7.39
N THR A 170 -6.56 21.72 8.63
CA THR A 170 -7.39 21.65 9.83
C THR A 170 -6.84 22.60 10.91
N THR A 171 -7.72 23.03 11.80
CA THR A 171 -7.41 23.88 12.95
C THR A 171 -8.16 23.45 14.22
N ARG A 172 -8.92 22.36 14.17
CA ARG A 172 -9.72 21.92 15.33
C ARG A 172 -8.85 21.07 16.25
N PRO A 173 -8.72 21.41 17.54
CA PRO A 173 -7.94 20.61 18.48
C PRO A 173 -8.36 19.13 18.47
N GLY A 174 -7.37 18.25 18.44
CA GLY A 174 -7.55 16.80 18.34
C GLY A 174 -7.70 16.26 16.91
N ASP A 175 -7.91 17.11 15.90
CA ASP A 175 -7.84 16.66 14.50
C ASP A 175 -6.43 16.19 14.16
N ARG A 176 -6.35 15.18 13.29
CA ARG A 176 -5.10 14.54 12.87
C ARG A 176 -4.84 14.74 11.38
N VAL A 177 -3.56 14.71 11.03
CA VAL A 177 -3.07 14.78 9.65
C VAL A 177 -1.98 13.73 9.46
N GLU A 178 -2.23 12.74 8.61
CA GLU A 178 -1.18 11.87 8.06
C GLU A 178 -0.50 12.56 6.87
N VAL A 179 0.76 12.95 7.04
CA VAL A 179 1.49 13.76 6.06
C VAL A 179 2.05 12.88 4.95
N GLY A 180 1.44 12.91 3.77
CA GLY A 180 1.77 12.04 2.64
C GLY A 180 3.11 12.29 1.93
N LEU A 181 4.00 13.14 2.45
CA LEU A 181 5.27 13.49 1.80
C LEU A 181 6.15 12.27 1.47
N PRO A 182 6.38 11.29 2.38
CA PRO A 182 7.17 10.10 2.04
C PRO A 182 6.53 9.27 0.91
N ARG A 183 5.20 9.17 0.90
CA ARG A 183 4.42 8.44 -0.11
C ARG A 183 4.49 9.12 -1.47
N GLU A 184 4.40 10.45 -1.52
CA GLU A 184 4.61 11.22 -2.74
C GLU A 184 6.03 11.04 -3.30
N ARG A 185 7.05 10.98 -2.43
CA ARG A 185 8.44 10.73 -2.84
C ARG A 185 8.61 9.32 -3.39
N ALA A 186 8.07 8.31 -2.70
CA ALA A 186 8.09 6.92 -3.16
C ALA A 186 7.43 6.76 -4.53
N TRP A 187 6.23 7.34 -4.70
CA TRP A 187 5.51 7.33 -5.97
C TRP A 187 6.25 8.09 -7.08
N ALA A 188 6.84 9.25 -6.76
CA ALA A 188 7.61 10.03 -7.72
C ALA A 188 8.91 9.32 -8.16
N ASP A 189 9.60 8.62 -7.26
CA ASP A 189 10.77 7.80 -7.59
C ASP A 189 10.38 6.64 -8.50
N LEU A 190 9.27 5.96 -8.21
CA LEU A 190 8.75 4.89 -9.07
C LEU A 190 8.42 5.41 -10.48
N LEU A 191 7.72 6.55 -10.58
CA LEU A 191 7.43 7.22 -11.86
C LEU A 191 8.70 7.55 -12.65
N ALA A 192 9.76 8.00 -11.98
CA ALA A 192 11.02 8.38 -12.63
C ALA A 192 11.78 7.18 -13.25
N ARG A 193 11.48 5.95 -12.81
CA ARG A 193 12.14 4.71 -13.26
C ARG A 193 11.33 3.93 -14.29
N ALA A 194 10.15 4.42 -14.65
CA ALA A 194 9.13 3.70 -15.39
C ALA A 194 8.84 4.35 -16.76
N ASP A 195 9.89 4.67 -17.52
CA ASP A 195 9.75 5.15 -18.89
C ASP A 195 9.11 4.09 -19.80
N GLY A 196 8.19 4.50 -20.67
CA GLY A 196 7.43 3.56 -21.53
C GLY A 196 6.42 2.66 -20.80
N SER A 197 6.18 2.88 -19.49
CA SER A 197 5.39 2.00 -18.65
C SER A 197 3.98 2.52 -18.34
N VAL A 198 3.12 1.62 -17.85
CA VAL A 198 1.86 1.94 -17.19
C VAL A 198 2.00 1.63 -15.72
N LEU A 199 1.73 2.60 -14.85
CA LEU A 199 1.78 2.42 -13.40
C LEU A 199 0.36 2.39 -12.82
N LEU A 200 0.12 1.44 -11.93
CA LEU A 200 -1.14 1.22 -11.24
C LEU A 200 -0.89 1.15 -9.73
N ALA A 201 -1.35 2.16 -8.99
CA ALA A 201 -1.45 2.11 -7.54
C ALA A 201 -2.88 1.74 -7.12
N VAL A 202 -3.02 0.84 -6.14
CA VAL A 202 -4.31 0.42 -5.57
C VAL A 202 -4.20 0.44 -4.06
N ASP A 203 -4.80 1.44 -3.41
CA ASP A 203 -4.73 1.59 -1.96
C ASP A 203 -6.06 2.09 -1.38
N TYR A 204 -6.29 1.79 -0.10
CA TYR A 204 -7.33 2.49 0.67
C TYR A 204 -6.97 3.97 0.75
N SER A 205 -7.90 4.83 0.39
CA SER A 205 -7.60 6.25 0.18
C SER A 205 -8.76 7.17 0.53
N HIS A 206 -8.43 8.44 0.67
CA HIS A 206 -9.37 9.55 0.76
C HIS A 206 -8.87 10.70 -0.11
N ASP A 207 -9.75 11.66 -0.36
CA ASP A 207 -9.43 12.93 -1.01
C ASP A 207 -9.69 14.11 -0.07
N ARG A 208 -9.40 15.33 -0.54
CA ARG A 208 -9.62 16.56 0.23
C ARG A 208 -11.04 16.75 0.77
N LEU A 209 -12.07 16.15 0.17
CA LEU A 209 -13.45 16.28 0.63
C LEU A 209 -13.85 15.19 1.64
N SER A 210 -13.10 14.10 1.72
CA SER A 210 -13.45 12.91 2.51
C SER A 210 -12.47 12.57 3.65
N ARG A 211 -11.47 13.44 3.91
CA ARG A 211 -10.47 13.20 4.96
C ARG A 211 -11.09 13.14 6.37
N PRO A 212 -10.82 12.09 7.16
CA PRO A 212 -11.38 11.93 8.49
C PRO A 212 -10.65 12.79 9.53
N SER A 213 -11.40 13.40 10.46
CA SER A 213 -10.80 14.23 11.52
C SER A 213 -9.87 13.44 12.44
N ALA A 214 -10.19 12.17 12.71
CA ALA A 214 -9.40 11.30 13.58
C ALA A 214 -8.25 10.59 12.84
N GLY A 215 -7.98 10.94 11.59
CA GLY A 215 -7.01 10.21 10.78
C GLY A 215 -7.48 8.79 10.43
N THR A 216 -6.55 7.99 9.91
CA THR A 216 -6.80 6.60 9.47
C THR A 216 -5.77 5.59 9.94
N LEU A 217 -4.74 6.03 10.69
CA LEU A 217 -3.73 5.13 11.24
C LEU A 217 -4.37 4.01 12.06
N VAL A 218 -4.05 2.76 11.72
CA VAL A 218 -4.64 1.57 12.33
C VAL A 218 -3.64 0.43 12.32
N GLY A 219 -3.72 -0.44 13.33
CA GLY A 219 -2.96 -1.68 13.36
C GLY A 219 -3.79 -2.88 12.89
N TYR A 220 -3.17 -3.90 12.31
CA TYR A 220 -3.82 -5.17 11.99
C TYR A 220 -3.07 -6.36 12.58
N ARG A 221 -3.82 -7.23 13.27
CA ARG A 221 -3.32 -8.49 13.81
C ARG A 221 -4.37 -9.58 13.59
N ASP A 222 -3.95 -10.68 12.97
CA ASP A 222 -4.81 -11.84 12.69
C ASP A 222 -6.15 -11.50 12.00
N GLY A 223 -6.11 -10.65 10.98
CA GLY A 223 -7.31 -10.26 10.21
C GLY A 223 -8.19 -9.23 10.89
N ARG A 224 -7.74 -8.61 11.99
CA ARG A 224 -8.56 -7.68 12.78
C ARG A 224 -7.84 -6.37 12.99
N ALA A 225 -8.59 -5.29 12.82
CA ALA A 225 -8.16 -3.96 13.22
C ALA A 225 -7.96 -3.92 14.75
N VAL A 226 -6.82 -3.41 15.17
CA VAL A 226 -6.40 -3.19 16.56
C VAL A 226 -5.83 -1.77 16.68
N PRO A 227 -5.70 -1.22 17.91
CA PRO A 227 -4.89 -0.03 18.11
C PRO A 227 -3.47 -0.26 17.58
N PRO A 228 -2.87 0.70 16.84
CA PRO A 228 -1.53 0.53 16.29
C PRO A 228 -0.49 0.55 17.41
N VAL A 229 0.45 -0.40 17.37
CA VAL A 229 1.58 -0.51 18.32
C VAL A 229 2.86 -0.69 17.52
N ALA A 230 3.86 0.18 17.76
CA ALA A 230 5.10 0.22 16.99
C ALA A 230 6.18 -0.75 17.53
N ASP A 231 5.78 -1.96 17.88
CA ASP A 231 6.65 -3.04 18.41
C ASP A 231 6.86 -4.20 17.42
N GLY A 232 6.26 -4.11 16.23
CA GLY A 232 6.29 -5.16 15.20
C GLY A 232 5.35 -6.34 15.47
N SER A 233 4.46 -6.25 16.47
CA SER A 233 3.46 -7.29 16.77
C SER A 233 2.20 -7.21 15.91
N CYS A 234 2.02 -6.11 15.18
CA CYS A 234 0.94 -5.90 14.23
C CYS A 234 1.46 -5.16 13.00
N ASP A 235 0.76 -5.35 11.90
CA ASP A 235 0.89 -4.46 10.76
C ASP A 235 0.35 -3.07 11.12
N ILE A 236 0.87 -2.00 10.50
CA ILE A 236 0.43 -0.62 10.72
C ILE A 236 0.23 0.03 9.35
N THR A 237 -0.97 0.55 9.10
CA THR A 237 -1.31 1.19 7.83
C THR A 237 -2.05 2.51 8.07
N ALA A 238 -2.05 3.38 7.06
CA ALA A 238 -2.92 4.55 7.03
C ALA A 238 -3.33 4.86 5.59
N HIS A 239 -4.59 5.24 5.38
CA HIS A 239 -5.11 5.53 4.04
C HIS A 239 -4.30 6.61 3.32
N VAL A 240 -4.24 6.51 1.99
CA VAL A 240 -3.47 7.40 1.14
C VAL A 240 -4.27 8.66 0.80
N ALA A 241 -3.64 9.83 0.96
CA ALA A 241 -4.13 11.09 0.39
C ALA A 241 -3.93 11.09 -1.14
N LEU A 242 -4.78 10.36 -1.86
CA LEU A 242 -4.59 10.06 -3.30
C LEU A 242 -4.54 11.33 -4.16
N ASP A 243 -5.21 12.40 -3.73
CA ASP A 243 -5.21 13.68 -4.39
C ASP A 243 -3.89 14.44 -4.32
N ALA A 244 -3.04 14.11 -3.34
CA ALA A 244 -1.69 14.66 -3.19
C ALA A 244 -0.67 14.02 -4.12
N LEU A 245 -0.86 12.76 -4.53
CA LEU A 245 0.10 12.07 -5.40
C LEU A 245 0.27 12.77 -6.75
N ALA A 246 1.51 13.11 -7.07
CA ALA A 246 1.89 13.67 -8.36
C ALA A 246 1.64 12.67 -9.51
N GLY A 247 1.45 13.18 -10.74
CA GLY A 247 1.27 12.34 -11.92
C GLY A 247 0.02 11.45 -11.91
N ALA A 248 -0.86 11.60 -10.92
CA ALA A 248 -2.09 10.83 -10.80
C ALA A 248 -3.04 11.18 -11.95
N GLY A 249 -2.95 10.41 -13.04
CA GLY A 249 -3.80 10.49 -14.22
C GLY A 249 -5.24 10.12 -13.89
N VAL A 250 -5.70 8.96 -14.35
CA VAL A 250 -7.07 8.51 -14.10
C VAL A 250 -7.20 7.99 -12.68
N ARG A 251 -8.09 8.59 -11.88
CA ARG A 251 -8.47 8.10 -10.55
C ARG A 251 -9.85 7.48 -10.62
N THR A 252 -9.99 6.25 -10.14
CA THR A 252 -11.26 5.54 -10.14
C THR A 252 -11.30 4.55 -8.97
N SER A 253 -12.47 3.97 -8.69
CA SER A 253 -12.55 2.90 -7.71
C SER A 253 -12.11 1.57 -8.35
N GLN A 254 -11.52 0.68 -7.53
CA GLN A 254 -11.15 -0.67 -7.97
C GLN A 254 -12.31 -1.40 -8.65
N ARG A 255 -13.53 -1.28 -8.08
CA ARG A 255 -14.74 -1.84 -8.69
C ARG A 255 -14.94 -1.37 -10.13
N ARG A 256 -14.81 -0.07 -10.40
CA ARG A 256 -14.99 0.50 -11.74
C ARG A 256 -13.86 0.12 -12.69
N ALA A 257 -12.61 0.08 -12.19
CA ALA A 257 -11.46 -0.35 -12.98
C ALA A 257 -11.59 -1.82 -13.41
N LEU A 258 -11.90 -2.71 -12.47
CA LEU A 258 -12.09 -4.13 -12.75
C LEU A 258 -13.27 -4.37 -13.70
N GLN A 259 -14.38 -3.65 -13.54
CA GLN A 259 -15.51 -3.70 -14.50
C GLN A 259 -15.10 -3.25 -15.91
N ALA A 260 -14.28 -2.21 -16.04
CA ALA A 260 -13.77 -1.75 -17.33
C ALA A 260 -12.83 -2.77 -18.00
N LEU A 261 -12.17 -3.61 -17.20
CA LEU A 261 -11.36 -4.74 -17.66
C LEU A 261 -12.19 -6.01 -17.90
N GLY A 262 -13.52 -5.95 -17.75
CA GLY A 262 -14.41 -7.08 -18.01
C GLY A 262 -14.56 -8.06 -16.84
N VAL A 263 -14.07 -7.73 -15.65
CA VAL A 263 -14.35 -8.50 -14.43
C VAL A 263 -15.74 -8.14 -13.95
N ASP A 264 -16.67 -9.10 -14.08
CA ASP A 264 -18.02 -8.94 -13.57
C ASP A 264 -18.07 -9.29 -12.08
N ALA A 265 -18.63 -8.37 -11.29
CA ALA A 265 -18.90 -8.56 -9.86
C ALA A 265 -20.38 -8.89 -9.61
N ALA A 266 -21.12 -9.30 -10.65
CA ALA A 266 -22.47 -9.81 -10.53
C ALA A 266 -22.51 -10.94 -9.52
N ARG A 267 -23.41 -10.83 -8.55
CA ARG A 267 -23.64 -11.90 -7.58
C ARG A 267 -24.05 -13.16 -8.36
N PRO A 268 -23.38 -14.31 -8.17
CA PRO A 268 -23.77 -15.54 -8.83
C PRO A 268 -25.25 -15.82 -8.58
N ALA A 269 -25.95 -16.38 -9.57
CA ALA A 269 -27.38 -16.66 -9.45
C ALA A 269 -27.63 -17.47 -8.17
N PRO A 270 -28.61 -17.12 -7.32
CA PRO A 270 -28.85 -17.80 -6.04
C PRO A 270 -29.03 -19.32 -6.17
N ALA A 271 -29.49 -19.79 -7.34
CA ALA A 271 -29.60 -21.21 -7.67
C ALA A 271 -28.26 -21.96 -7.65
N LEU A 272 -27.14 -21.27 -7.94
CA LEU A 272 -25.80 -21.86 -7.90
C LEU A 272 -25.41 -22.26 -6.47
N ALA A 273 -25.89 -21.58 -5.43
CA ALA A 273 -25.65 -22.00 -4.04
C ALA A 273 -26.16 -23.43 -3.75
N THR A 274 -27.14 -23.89 -4.53
CA THR A 274 -27.70 -25.25 -4.45
C THR A 274 -27.19 -26.22 -5.49
N THR A 275 -26.86 -25.75 -6.71
CA THR A 275 -26.51 -26.64 -7.83
C THR A 275 -25.01 -26.74 -8.11
N ASP A 276 -24.25 -25.69 -7.77
CA ASP A 276 -22.80 -25.64 -7.87
C ASP A 276 -22.25 -24.69 -6.79
N PRO A 277 -22.11 -25.18 -5.54
CA PRO A 277 -21.69 -24.35 -4.42
C PRO A 277 -20.30 -23.73 -4.58
N MET A 278 -19.43 -24.37 -5.38
CA MET A 278 -18.10 -23.84 -5.69
C MET A 278 -18.16 -22.74 -6.74
N GLY A 279 -19.08 -22.80 -7.71
CA GLY A 279 -19.34 -21.74 -8.68
C GLY A 279 -20.18 -20.57 -8.13
N TYR A 280 -20.72 -20.68 -6.91
CA TYR A 280 -21.42 -19.60 -6.20
C TYR A 280 -20.52 -18.73 -5.33
N LEU A 281 -19.34 -19.23 -4.96
CA LEU A 281 -18.29 -18.53 -4.21
C LEU A 281 -17.35 -17.79 -5.16
#